data_AF-A0A2V7EE13-F1
#
_entry.id   AF-A0A2V7EE13-F1
#
_cell.length_a   1.000
_cell.length_b   1.000
_cell.length_c   1.000
_cell.angle_alpha   90.00
_cell.angle_beta   90.00
_cell.angle_gamma   90.00
#
_symmetry.space_group_name_H-M   'P 1'
#
loop_
_entity.id
_entity.type
_entity.pdbx_description
1 polymer ?
#
loop_
_entity_poly.entity_id
_entity_poly.type
_entity_poly.pdbx_seq_one_letter_code
_entity_poly.pdbx_strand_id
1 'polypeptide(L)'
;MTMALLDRLKQELDRAGKAAQEAFDDGKTRLEAFRTRQLADKAAQALGYAVYRSRKSGGDLDAATYDRLRATLETHDTEAARLEAEIELRRQQASASRPSSGASAGGSAAEANDTYPSSPS
;
A
#
# COMPACT_ATOMS: atom_id res chain seq x y z
N MET A 1 24.84 36.96 15.02
CA MET A 1 23.45 36.61 14.61
C MET A 1 23.37 35.79 13.32
N THR A 2 24.46 35.68 12.53
CA THR A 2 24.51 34.92 11.27
C THR A 2 24.67 33.39 11.45
N MET A 3 25.32 32.93 12.52
CA MET A 3 25.55 31.48 12.76
C MET A 3 24.27 30.72 13.13
N ALA A 4 23.35 31.32 13.88
CA ALA A 4 22.09 30.67 14.26
C ALA A 4 21.17 30.38 13.06
N LEU A 5 21.22 31.21 12.01
CA LEU A 5 20.45 31.01 10.79
C LEU A 5 21.03 29.86 9.94
N LEU A 6 22.36 29.77 9.88
CA LEU A 6 23.07 28.67 9.21
C LEU A 6 22.86 27.33 9.93
N ASP A 7 22.84 27.33 11.27
CA ASP A 7 22.59 26.12 12.05
C ASP A 7 21.15 25.62 11.90
N ARG A 8 20.18 26.54 11.82
CA ARG A 8 18.78 26.17 11.56
C ARG A 8 18.60 25.63 10.14
N LEU A 9 19.27 26.22 9.14
CA LEU A 9 19.26 25.70 7.78
C LEU A 9 19.83 24.28 7.70
N LYS A 10 20.93 24.00 8.41
CA LYS A 10 21.50 22.64 8.50
C LYS A 10 20.53 21.67 9.17
N GLN A 11 19.89 22.05 10.27
CA GLN A 11 18.91 21.21 10.94
C GLN A 11 17.70 20.87 10.05
N GLU A 12 17.19 21.85 9.30
CA GLU A 12 16.09 21.62 8.36
C GLU A 12 16.53 20.75 7.17
N LEU A 13 17.76 20.93 6.66
CA LEU A 13 18.31 20.08 5.60
C LEU A 13 18.51 18.63 6.07
N ASP A 14 19.04 18.43 7.28
CA ASP A 14 19.21 17.10 7.88
C ASP A 14 17.86 16.41 8.12
N ARG A 15 16.84 17.16 8.57
CA ARG A 15 15.46 16.65 8.70
C ARG A 15 14.85 16.29 7.36
N ALA A 16 14.99 17.17 6.37
CA ALA A 16 14.49 16.92 5.02
C ALA A 16 15.20 15.72 4.37
N GLY A 17 16.52 15.58 4.56
CA GLY A 17 17.31 14.45 4.08
C GLY A 17 16.86 13.11 4.69
N LYS A 18 16.66 13.08 6.01
CA LYS A 18 16.13 11.88 6.69
C LYS A 18 14.72 11.52 6.22
N ALA A 19 13.84 12.51 6.09
CA ALA A 19 12.48 12.29 5.61
C ALA A 19 12.45 11.79 4.14
N ALA A 20 13.33 12.33 3.29
CA ALA A 20 13.46 11.89 1.91
C ALA A 20 13.98 10.45 1.81
N GLN A 21 14.96 10.08 2.64
CA GLN A 21 15.49 8.72 2.70
C GLN A 21 14.42 7.73 3.16
N GLU A 22 13.68 8.06 4.22
CA GLU A 22 12.59 7.23 4.74
C GLU A 22 11.47 7.04 3.70
N ALA A 23 11.08 8.09 2.99
CA ALA A 23 10.10 8.01 1.92
C ALA A 23 10.58 7.16 0.73
N PHE A 24 11.88 7.22 0.41
CA PHE A 24 12.47 6.40 -0.64
C PHE A 24 12.49 4.91 -0.28
N ASP A 25 12.90 4.57 0.94
CA ASP A 25 12.93 3.20 1.45
C ASP A 25 11.51 2.60 1.53
N ASP A 26 10.52 3.41 1.93
CA ASP A 26 9.11 3.02 1.92
C ASP A 26 8.59 2.81 0.49
N GLY A 27 8.94 3.71 -0.43
CA GLY A 27 8.64 3.58 -1.86
C GLY A 27 9.20 2.29 -2.47
N LYS A 28 10.44 1.93 -2.12
CA LYS A 28 11.08 0.68 -2.56
C LYS A 28 10.33 -0.54 -2.02
N THR A 29 10.01 -0.55 -0.72
CA THR A 29 9.29 -1.67 -0.09
C THR A 29 7.90 -1.86 -0.74
N ARG A 30 7.16 -0.76 -0.96
CA ARG A 30 5.84 -0.81 -1.61
C ARG A 30 5.91 -1.29 -3.05
N LEU A 31 6.93 -0.88 -3.79
CA LEU A 31 7.15 -1.33 -5.17
C LEU A 31 7.48 -2.83 -5.21
N GLU A 32 8.31 -3.31 -4.29
CA GLU A 32 8.62 -4.74 -4.16
C GLU A 32 7.37 -5.55 -3.82
N ALA A 33 6.57 -5.13 -2.84
CA ALA A 33 5.31 -5.78 -2.50
C ALA A 33 4.38 -5.89 -3.72
N PHE A 34 4.22 -4.78 -4.46
CA PHE A 34 3.38 -4.75 -5.65
C PHE A 34 3.89 -5.68 -6.76
N ARG A 35 5.21 -5.70 -7.01
CA ARG A 35 5.81 -6.60 -8.01
C ARG A 35 5.63 -8.06 -7.63
N THR A 36 5.86 -8.41 -6.37
CA THR A 36 5.68 -9.79 -5.88
C THR A 36 4.22 -10.21 -5.96
N ARG A 37 3.28 -9.32 -5.63
CA ARG A 37 1.85 -9.57 -5.81
C ARG A 37 1.47 -9.84 -7.27
N GLN A 38 2.01 -9.06 -8.20
CA GLN A 38 1.81 -9.31 -9.64
C GLN A 38 2.37 -10.67 -10.09
N LEU A 39 3.48 -11.13 -9.51
CA LEU A 39 4.03 -12.46 -9.81
C LEU A 39 3.12 -13.56 -9.27
N ALA A 40 2.58 -13.41 -8.06
CA ALA A 40 1.58 -14.32 -7.49
C ALA A 40 0.33 -14.38 -8.39
N ASP A 41 -0.21 -13.23 -8.80
CA ASP A 41 -1.39 -13.18 -9.67
C ASP A 41 -1.15 -13.84 -11.03
N LYS A 42 0.03 -13.63 -11.63
CA LYS A 42 0.42 -14.31 -12.88
C LYS A 42 0.55 -15.82 -12.69
N ALA A 43 1.13 -16.27 -11.58
CA ALA A 43 1.23 -17.70 -11.27
C ALA A 43 -0.16 -18.33 -11.06
N ALA A 44 -1.06 -17.63 -10.39
CA ALA A 44 -2.45 -18.06 -10.19
C ALA A 44 -3.20 -18.16 -11.53
N GLN A 45 -3.04 -17.18 -12.42
CA GLN A 45 -3.60 -17.21 -13.77
C GLN A 45 -3.05 -18.39 -14.58
N ALA A 46 -1.74 -18.63 -14.54
CA ALA A 46 -1.10 -19.74 -15.23
C ALA A 46 -1.60 -21.10 -14.74
N LEU A 47 -1.70 -21.28 -13.42
CA LEU A 47 -2.26 -22.48 -12.80
C LEU A 47 -3.73 -22.69 -13.19
N GLY A 48 -4.55 -21.64 -13.09
CA GLY A 48 -5.96 -21.69 -13.45
C GLY A 48 -6.18 -22.04 -14.93
N TYR A 49 -5.40 -21.45 -15.83
CA TYR A 49 -5.47 -21.75 -17.26
C TYR A 49 -5.02 -23.18 -17.57
N ALA A 50 -3.97 -23.67 -16.91
CA ALA A 50 -3.51 -25.04 -17.07
C ALA A 50 -4.59 -26.06 -16.67
N VAL A 51 -5.22 -25.87 -15.50
CA VAL A 51 -6.32 -26.73 -15.03
C VAL A 51 -7.52 -26.64 -15.97
N TYR A 52 -7.92 -25.44 -16.38
CA TYR A 52 -9.02 -25.24 -17.33
C TYR A 52 -8.77 -25.97 -18.65
N ARG A 53 -7.57 -25.83 -19.21
CA ARG A 53 -7.20 -26.45 -20.49
C ARG A 53 -7.23 -27.97 -20.39
N SER A 54 -6.64 -28.56 -19.33
CA SER A 54 -6.64 -30.01 -19.12
C SER A 54 -8.07 -30.55 -19.04
N ARG A 55 -8.92 -29.91 -18.22
CA ARG A 55 -10.33 -30.30 -18.08
C ARG A 55 -11.11 -30.17 -19.39
N LYS A 56 -10.84 -29.12 -20.17
CA LYS A 56 -11.45 -28.93 -21.50
C LYS A 56 -11.06 -30.04 -22.48
N SER A 57 -9.85 -30.57 -22.40
CA SER A 57 -9.41 -31.73 -23.18
C SER A 57 -9.90 -33.09 -22.64
N GLY A 58 -10.70 -33.10 -21.57
CA GLY A 58 -11.20 -34.32 -20.96
C GLY A 58 -10.17 -35.09 -20.13
N GLY A 59 -9.07 -34.44 -19.75
CA GLY A 59 -8.02 -35.02 -18.92
C GLY A 59 -7.74 -34.19 -17.67
N ASP A 60 -6.84 -34.69 -16.84
CA ASP A 60 -6.35 -33.96 -15.67
C ASP A 60 -5.03 -33.24 -15.96
N LEU A 61 -4.74 -32.23 -15.14
CA LEU A 61 -3.43 -31.59 -15.16
C LEU A 61 -2.39 -32.55 -14.61
N ASP A 62 -1.28 -32.70 -15.34
CA ASP A 62 -0.13 -33.47 -14.90
C ASP A 62 0.31 -33.04 -13.49
N ALA A 63 0.50 -34.00 -12.59
CA ALA A 63 0.78 -33.76 -11.18
C ALA A 63 2.08 -32.97 -10.98
N ALA A 64 3.13 -33.30 -11.74
CA ALA A 64 4.41 -32.58 -11.66
C ALA A 64 4.29 -31.12 -12.12
N THR A 65 3.46 -30.87 -13.14
CA THR A 65 3.14 -29.52 -13.62
C THR A 65 2.31 -28.75 -12.59
N TYR A 66 1.30 -29.38 -11.99
CA TYR A 66 0.51 -28.80 -10.93
C TYR A 66 1.37 -28.40 -9.72
N ASP A 67 2.21 -29.32 -9.22
CA ASP A 67 3.06 -29.09 -8.06
C ASP A 67 4.03 -27.94 -8.27
N ARG A 68 4.65 -27.85 -9.46
CA ARG A 68 5.56 -26.74 -9.81
C ARG A 68 4.83 -25.40 -9.79
N LEU A 69 3.68 -25.30 -10.49
CA LEU A 69 2.92 -24.06 -10.58
C LEU A 69 2.36 -23.63 -9.22
N ARG A 70 1.91 -24.60 -8.42
CA ARG A 70 1.49 -24.38 -7.04
C ARG A 70 2.63 -23.85 -6.18
N ALA A 71 3.80 -24.49 -6.20
CA ALA A 71 4.95 -24.06 -5.41
C ALA A 71 5.41 -22.63 -5.76
N THR A 72 5.40 -22.29 -7.06
CA THR A 72 5.69 -20.92 -7.52
C THR A 72 4.65 -19.91 -7.02
N LEU A 73 3.36 -20.25 -7.09
CA LEU A 73 2.30 -19.41 -6.56
C LEU A 73 2.46 -19.19 -5.05
N GLU A 74 2.67 -20.27 -4.30
CA GLU A 74 2.81 -20.23 -2.83
C GLU A 74 4.02 -19.39 -2.40
N THR A 75 5.14 -19.49 -3.12
CA THR A 75 6.35 -18.67 -2.88
C THR A 75 6.02 -17.18 -2.99
N HIS A 76 5.45 -16.77 -4.13
CA HIS A 76 5.16 -15.35 -4.36
C HIS A 76 4.03 -14.82 -3.48
N ASP A 77 3.00 -15.62 -3.20
CA ASP A 77 1.91 -15.19 -2.32
C ASP A 77 2.38 -14.99 -0.87
N THR A 78 3.24 -15.90 -0.37
CA THR A 78 3.83 -15.77 0.96
C THR A 78 4.75 -14.56 1.06
N GLU A 79 5.60 -14.33 0.05
CA GLU A 79 6.48 -13.17 0.00
C GLU A 79 5.70 -11.85 -0.10
N ALA A 80 4.64 -11.80 -0.92
CA ALA A 80 3.77 -10.63 -1.03
C ALA A 80 3.09 -10.34 0.30
N ALA A 81 2.49 -11.34 0.94
CA ALA A 81 1.81 -11.19 2.23
C ALA A 81 2.78 -10.70 3.32
N ARG A 82 4.02 -11.18 3.32
CA ARG A 82 5.06 -10.72 4.25
C ARG A 82 5.39 -9.24 4.04
N LEU A 83 5.63 -8.82 2.80
CA LEU A 83 5.96 -7.43 2.48
C LEU A 83 4.79 -6.48 2.77
N GLU A 84 3.56 -6.90 2.46
CA GLU A 84 2.34 -6.16 2.78
C GLU A 84 2.15 -5.98 4.29
N ALA A 85 2.38 -7.04 5.08
CA ALA A 85 2.33 -6.96 6.54
C ALA A 85 3.40 -6.01 7.11
N GLU A 86 4.60 -5.99 6.53
CA GLU A 86 5.67 -5.07 6.94
C GLU A 86 5.33 -3.60 6.65
N ILE A 87 4.75 -3.32 5.48
CA ILE A 87 4.27 -1.98 5.11
C ILE A 87 3.16 -1.54 6.08
N GLU A 88 2.22 -2.43 6.38
CA GLU A 88 1.13 -2.16 7.30
C GLU A 88 1.63 -1.85 8.71
N LEU A 89 2.58 -2.65 9.22
CA LEU A 89 3.20 -2.42 10.52
C LEU A 89 3.91 -1.06 10.58
N ARG A 90 4.68 -0.69 9.55
CA ARG A 90 5.33 0.63 9.48
C ARG A 90 4.31 1.76 9.43
N ARG A 91 3.22 1.61 8.67
CA ARG A 91 2.13 2.59 8.62
C ARG A 91 1.52 2.81 10.01
N GLN A 92 1.29 1.74 10.77
CA GLN A 92 0.78 1.80 12.14
C GLN A 92 1.76 2.49 13.10
N GLN A 93 3.05 2.20 12.99
CA GLN A 93 4.08 2.86 13.79
C GLN A 93 4.19 4.37 13.48
N ALA A 94 4.14 4.75 12.20
CA ALA A 94 4.18 6.14 11.78
C ALA A 94 2.93 6.94 12.23
N SER A 95 1.76 6.30 12.23
CA SER A 95 0.51 6.92 12.71
C SER A 95 0.45 7.01 14.24
N ALA A 96 1.01 6.05 14.98
CA ALA A 96 1.14 6.10 16.44
C ALA A 96 2.17 7.15 16.92
N SER A 97 3.20 7.43 16.11
CA SER A 97 4.26 8.39 16.42
C SER A 97 3.88 9.85 16.13
N ARG A 98 2.76 10.09 15.46
CA ARG A 98 2.23 11.43 15.22
C ARG A 98 1.51 11.90 16.50
N PRO A 99 2.08 12.83 17.30
CA PRO A 99 1.33 13.39 18.41
C PRO A 99 0.08 14.06 17.87
N SER A 100 -1.05 13.87 18.55
CA SER A 100 -2.34 14.49 18.28
C SER A 100 -2.28 16.00 18.53
N SER A 101 -1.50 16.71 17.74
CA SER A 101 -1.43 18.17 17.72
C SER A 101 -2.23 18.62 16.50
N GLY A 102 -3.53 18.86 16.71
CA GLY A 102 -4.39 19.46 15.67
C GLY A 102 -5.83 18.94 15.60
N ALA A 103 -6.45 18.59 16.71
CA ALA A 103 -7.91 18.50 16.79
C ALA A 103 -8.45 19.69 17.61
N SER A 104 -8.19 20.92 17.17
CA SER A 104 -8.92 22.12 17.62
C SER A 104 -8.50 23.37 16.84
N ALA A 105 -9.35 23.81 15.90
CA ALA A 105 -9.61 25.20 15.43
C ALA A 105 -10.22 25.09 14.02
N GLY A 106 -11.41 25.58 13.69
CA GLY A 106 -12.49 26.32 14.34
C GLY A 106 -13.66 26.24 13.35
N GLY A 107 -14.91 26.12 13.77
CA GLY A 107 -15.69 27.27 14.21
C GLY A 107 -16.96 27.31 13.36
N SER A 108 -18.09 27.01 14.00
CA SER A 108 -19.45 27.26 13.52
C SER A 108 -19.60 28.69 13.02
N ALA A 109 -20.13 28.88 11.80
CA ALA A 109 -20.99 30.01 11.44
C ALA A 109 -21.56 29.89 10.02
N ALA A 110 -22.89 30.07 9.93
CA ALA A 110 -23.71 30.52 8.79
C ALA A 110 -23.78 29.58 7.56
N GLU A 111 -24.89 28.86 7.31
CA GLU A 111 -26.24 29.36 7.00
C GLU A 111 -26.24 30.28 5.77
N ALA A 112 -26.53 29.72 4.58
CA ALA A 112 -27.22 30.42 3.50
C ALA A 112 -27.70 29.45 2.41
N ASN A 113 -29.02 29.40 2.28
CA ASN A 113 -29.78 29.11 1.06
C ASN A 113 -29.81 27.68 0.52
N ASP A 114 -30.85 26.93 0.92
CA ASP A 114 -31.66 26.28 -0.10
C ASP A 114 -33.15 26.50 0.19
N THR A 115 -33.68 27.50 -0.50
CA THR A 115 -35.10 27.80 -0.58
C THR A 115 -35.69 26.86 -1.62
N TYR A 116 -36.43 25.84 -1.18
CA TYR A 116 -37.39 25.15 -2.03
C TYR A 116 -38.73 25.02 -1.29
N PRO A 117 -39.77 25.79 -1.67
CA PRO A 117 -41.12 25.51 -1.24
C PRO A 117 -41.69 24.42 -2.16
N SER A 118 -41.84 23.20 -1.65
CA SER A 118 -42.78 22.25 -2.25
C SER A 118 -44.00 22.17 -1.34
N SER A 119 -45.01 22.96 -1.71
CA SER A 119 -46.33 22.96 -1.07
C SER A 119 -46.98 21.58 -1.14
N PRO A 120 -47.75 21.19 -0.11
CA PRO A 120 -48.58 19.99 -0.14
C PRO A 120 -49.99 20.31 -0.68
N SER A 121 -50.49 19.50 -1.60
CA SER A 121 -51.92 19.14 -1.78
C SER A 121 -52.03 18.01 -2.80
#